data_AF-A0A484TE66-F1
#
_entry.id   AF-A0A484TE66-F1
#
_cell.length_a   1.000
_cell.length_b   1.000
_cell.length_c   1.000
_cell.angle_alpha   90.00
_cell.angle_beta   90.00
_cell.angle_gamma   90.00
#
_symmetry.space_group_name_H-M   'P 1'
#
loop_
_entity.id
_entity.type
_entity.pdbx_description
1 polymer ?
#
loop_
_entity_poly.entity_id
_entity_poly.type
_entity_poly.pdbx_seq_one_letter_code
_entity_poly.pdbx_strand_id
1 'polypeptide(L)'
;MHIVHARHVRLPARPRPDWLGVNQSLYQDLLGRHGRQVDETLLARGSFHTHQDLADALLAEALPRQPQLILVAQALPDLLPFTAVAPYIDHLLHGNGTQTLCLGVSQTGIAAPFVALRIAAAYAGQSPYRDAAIFILEQATLPASRPGVDAGNLADTGVLLLTGSGGGGRHLPLHVRRAPDAATLESLVREILAQAPGDAPEHVILGHALPWEGLGVPVTRARPDQYTTGVWSALAALDPPVRRVLVADADPGSGDYHLAVLASPATAAP
;
A
#
# COMPACT_ATOMS: atom_id res chain seq x y z
N MET A 1 17.96 -4.99 0.27
CA MET A 1 16.58 -5.29 0.71
C MET A 1 15.80 -5.82 -0.47
N HIS A 2 15.22 -7.02 -0.43
CA HIS A 2 14.38 -7.52 -1.52
C HIS A 2 12.96 -7.74 -0.99
N ILE A 3 11.92 -7.36 -1.73
CA ILE A 3 10.56 -7.88 -1.57
C ILE A 3 10.64 -9.37 -1.90
N VAL A 4 10.56 -10.22 -0.88
CA VAL A 4 10.67 -11.69 -0.98
C VAL A 4 9.30 -12.35 -1.12
N HIS A 5 8.24 -11.66 -0.69
CA HIS A 5 6.88 -12.14 -0.76
C HIS A 5 5.93 -10.95 -0.87
N ALA A 6 4.89 -11.10 -1.67
CA ALA A 6 3.83 -10.12 -1.81
C ALA A 6 2.49 -10.85 -1.82
N ARG A 7 1.53 -10.34 -1.04
CA ARG A 7 0.17 -10.86 -0.97
C ARG A 7 -0.79 -9.68 -1.06
N HIS A 8 -1.93 -9.90 -1.69
CA HIS A 8 -3.04 -8.95 -1.64
C HIS A 8 -4.32 -9.67 -1.23
N VAL A 9 -5.22 -8.94 -0.60
CA VAL A 9 -6.56 -9.39 -0.26
C VAL A 9 -7.56 -8.33 -0.66
N ARG A 10 -8.76 -8.78 -1.01
CA ARG A 10 -9.94 -7.94 -1.17
C ARG A 10 -11.05 -8.60 -0.39
N LEU A 11 -11.58 -7.91 0.61
CA LEU A 11 -12.67 -8.45 1.41
C LEU A 11 -14.01 -8.11 0.76
N PRO A 12 -14.96 -9.07 0.71
CA PRO A 12 -16.32 -8.76 0.29
C PRO A 12 -17.00 -7.87 1.34
N ALA A 13 -17.99 -7.09 0.92
CA ALA A 13 -18.80 -6.31 1.85
C ALA A 13 -19.43 -7.22 2.91
N ARG A 14 -19.41 -6.79 4.17
CA ARG A 14 -20.13 -7.47 5.27
C ARG A 14 -21.36 -6.67 5.69
N PRO A 15 -22.34 -7.30 6.36
CA PRO A 15 -23.43 -6.58 7.00
C PRO A 15 -22.91 -5.57 8.04
N ARG A 16 -23.68 -4.50 8.27
CA ARG A 16 -23.36 -3.48 9.28
C ARG A 16 -23.20 -4.14 10.66
N PRO A 17 -22.06 -3.96 11.34
CA PRO A 17 -21.86 -4.54 12.65
C PRO A 17 -22.54 -3.73 13.76
N ASP A 18 -22.98 -4.40 14.82
CA ASP A 18 -23.67 -3.79 15.97
C ASP A 18 -22.83 -2.72 16.67
N TRP A 19 -21.51 -2.94 16.76
CA TRP A 19 -20.58 -1.99 17.38
C TRP A 19 -20.54 -0.64 16.67
N LEU A 20 -20.97 -0.55 15.40
CA LEU A 20 -20.96 0.72 14.68
C LEU A 20 -21.96 1.71 15.27
N GLY A 21 -23.08 1.24 15.83
CA GLY A 21 -24.02 2.10 16.55
C GLY A 21 -23.40 2.74 17.79
N VAL A 22 -22.57 1.99 18.52
CA VAL A 22 -21.83 2.47 19.70
C VAL A 22 -20.78 3.50 19.30
N ASN A 23 -20.16 3.36 18.13
CA ASN A 23 -19.11 4.26 17.65
C ASN A 23 -19.63 5.45 16.83
N GLN A 24 -20.93 5.51 16.50
CA GLN A 24 -21.50 6.62 15.75
C GLN A 24 -21.46 7.95 16.54
N SER A 25 -21.72 7.90 17.85
CA SER A 25 -21.60 9.06 18.75
C SER A 25 -20.17 9.59 18.81
N LEU A 26 -19.17 8.70 18.81
CA LEU A 26 -17.77 9.07 18.73
C LEU A 26 -17.47 9.87 17.44
N TYR A 27 -17.91 9.39 16.28
CA TYR A 27 -17.67 10.12 15.04
C TYR A 27 -18.40 11.47 15.01
N GLN A 28 -19.61 11.53 15.57
CA GLN A 28 -20.34 12.80 15.72
C GLN A 28 -19.54 13.78 16.58
N ASP A 29 -18.98 13.34 17.71
CA ASP A 29 -18.14 14.17 18.57
C ASP A 29 -16.84 14.60 17.86
N LEU A 30 -16.16 13.69 17.18
CA LEU A 30 -14.92 13.98 16.45
C LEU A 30 -15.13 14.98 15.32
N LEU A 31 -16.17 14.76 14.50
CA LEU A 31 -16.48 15.63 13.36
C LEU A 31 -17.10 16.96 13.80
N GLY A 32 -17.94 16.94 14.84
CA GLY A 32 -18.63 18.12 15.36
C GLY A 32 -17.68 19.19 15.85
N ARG A 33 -16.53 18.80 16.43
CA ARG A 33 -15.43 19.71 16.80
C ARG A 33 -14.84 20.50 15.62
N HIS A 34 -15.05 20.01 14.40
CA HIS A 34 -14.62 20.64 13.16
C HIS A 34 -15.80 21.21 12.35
N GLY A 35 -17.00 21.34 12.95
CA GLY A 35 -18.19 21.82 12.27
C GLY A 35 -18.71 20.87 11.18
N ARG A 36 -18.26 19.60 11.20
CA ARG A 36 -18.70 18.56 10.27
C ARG A 36 -19.68 17.62 10.96
N GLN A 37 -20.47 16.91 10.16
CA GLN A 37 -21.40 15.88 10.62
C GLN A 37 -21.04 14.54 10.01
N VAL A 38 -21.46 13.47 10.67
CA VAL A 38 -21.40 12.12 10.09
C VAL A 38 -22.31 12.09 8.87
N ASP A 39 -21.78 11.65 7.73
CA ASP A 39 -22.57 11.33 6.57
C ASP A 39 -23.11 9.90 6.71
N GLU A 40 -24.32 9.77 7.25
CA GLU A 40 -24.94 8.47 7.51
C GLU A 40 -25.19 7.68 6.22
N THR A 41 -25.42 8.37 5.10
CA THR A 41 -25.64 7.74 3.80
C THR A 41 -24.35 7.15 3.27
N LEU A 42 -23.24 7.90 3.37
CA LEU A 42 -21.91 7.40 3.04
C LEU A 42 -21.52 6.23 3.94
N LEU A 43 -21.69 6.38 5.25
CA LEU A 43 -21.35 5.36 6.23
C LEU A 43 -22.10 4.05 5.97
N ALA A 44 -23.39 4.13 5.62
CA ALA A 44 -24.24 2.96 5.34
C ALA A 44 -23.86 2.21 4.04
N ARG A 45 -23.16 2.85 3.11
CA ARG A 45 -22.70 2.23 1.85
C ARG A 45 -21.39 1.46 1.99
N GLY A 46 -20.66 1.70 3.08
CA GLY A 46 -19.37 1.06 3.31
C GLY A 46 -19.49 -0.44 3.55
N SER A 47 -18.38 -1.15 3.42
CA SER A 47 -18.26 -2.60 3.60
C SER A 47 -17.88 -3.01 5.03
N PHE A 48 -17.61 -2.02 5.89
CA PHE A 48 -17.44 -2.07 7.34
C PHE A 48 -16.23 -2.85 7.84
N HIS A 49 -15.27 -3.20 6.98
CA HIS A 49 -14.00 -3.76 7.45
C HIS A 49 -13.09 -2.67 7.98
N THR A 50 -12.32 -3.02 9.01
CA THR A 50 -11.30 -2.17 9.61
C THR A 50 -9.93 -2.53 9.04
N HIS A 51 -8.90 -1.73 9.34
CA HIS A 51 -7.53 -2.12 9.02
C HIS A 51 -7.09 -3.38 9.78
N GLN A 52 -7.68 -3.64 10.95
CA GLN A 52 -7.46 -4.89 11.68
C GLN A 52 -7.99 -6.10 10.90
N ASP A 53 -9.22 -6.04 10.39
CA ASP A 53 -9.81 -7.13 9.59
C ASP A 53 -8.95 -7.45 8.34
N LEU A 54 -8.40 -6.41 7.69
CA LEU A 54 -7.50 -6.56 6.55
C LEU A 54 -6.14 -7.15 6.93
N ALA A 55 -5.58 -6.75 8.08
CA ALA A 55 -4.34 -7.32 8.59
C ALA A 55 -4.52 -8.82 8.94
N ASP A 56 -5.63 -9.19 9.57
CA ASP A 56 -5.98 -10.58 9.86
C ASP A 56 -6.07 -11.42 8.58
N ALA A 57 -6.76 -10.89 7.55
CA ALA A 57 -6.86 -11.56 6.26
C ALA A 57 -5.50 -11.73 5.57
N LEU A 58 -4.63 -10.73 5.65
CA LEU A 58 -3.26 -10.81 5.11
C LEU A 58 -2.38 -11.81 5.88
N LEU A 59 -2.68 -12.07 7.16
CA LEU A 59 -1.96 -13.00 8.04
C LEU A 59 -2.64 -14.36 8.19
N ALA A 60 -3.73 -14.61 7.47
CA ALA A 60 -4.46 -15.89 7.50
C ALA A 60 -3.56 -17.10 7.15
N GLU A 61 -2.50 -16.85 6.36
CA GLU A 61 -1.45 -17.82 6.10
C GLU A 61 -0.12 -17.30 6.66
N ALA A 62 0.67 -18.22 7.24
CA ALA A 62 1.95 -17.91 7.85
C ALA A 62 2.92 -17.20 6.88
N LEU A 63 3.66 -16.24 7.41
CA LEU A 63 4.71 -15.57 6.66
C LEU A 63 5.93 -16.49 6.51
N PRO A 64 6.62 -16.47 5.36
CA PRO A 64 7.80 -17.30 5.17
C PRO A 64 8.97 -16.88 6.08
N ARG A 65 8.91 -15.68 6.68
CA ARG A 65 9.90 -15.13 7.62
C ARG A 65 9.20 -14.23 8.63
N GLN A 66 9.81 -14.04 9.79
CA GLN A 66 9.32 -13.18 10.86
C GLN A 66 10.07 -11.84 10.84
N PRO A 67 9.47 -10.73 10.36
CA PRO A 67 10.14 -9.45 10.24
C PRO A 67 10.13 -8.66 11.56
N GLN A 68 11.22 -7.97 11.88
CA GLN A 68 11.32 -7.16 13.10
C GLN A 68 11.03 -5.68 12.85
N LEU A 69 10.74 -5.30 11.61
CA LEU A 69 10.20 -3.99 11.25
C LEU A 69 8.81 -4.14 10.65
N ILE A 70 7.80 -3.58 11.31
CA ILE A 70 6.41 -3.57 10.84
C ILE A 70 6.03 -2.14 10.47
N LEU A 71 5.63 -1.94 9.22
CA LEU A 71 5.20 -0.67 8.68
C LEU A 71 3.73 -0.78 8.26
N VAL A 72 2.87 0.10 8.77
CA VAL A 72 1.48 0.23 8.31
C VAL A 72 1.34 1.52 7.51
N ALA A 73 1.08 1.41 6.21
CA ALA A 73 0.85 2.50 5.29
C ALA A 73 -0.65 2.63 4.98
N GLN A 74 -1.23 3.79 5.24
CA GLN A 74 -2.66 4.06 4.99
C GLN A 74 -2.86 5.51 4.52
N ALA A 75 -3.61 5.70 3.45
CA ALA A 75 -4.01 7.05 3.05
C ALA A 75 -5.24 7.55 3.80
N LEU A 76 -6.17 6.63 4.04
CA LEU A 76 -7.44 6.92 4.70
C LEU A 76 -7.38 6.46 6.16
N PRO A 77 -8.08 7.16 7.07
CA PRO A 77 -8.11 6.74 8.46
C PRO A 77 -8.85 5.41 8.61
N ASP A 78 -8.50 4.67 9.65
CA ASP A 78 -9.29 3.50 10.05
C ASP A 78 -10.68 3.94 10.54
N LEU A 79 -11.71 3.16 10.23
CA LEU A 79 -13.04 3.31 10.82
C LEU A 79 -12.92 3.24 12.35
N LEU A 80 -12.21 2.24 12.88
CA LEU A 80 -11.99 2.12 14.33
C LEU A 80 -10.56 2.50 14.74
N PRO A 81 -10.28 3.77 15.06
CA PRO A 81 -8.93 4.22 15.43
C PRO A 81 -8.52 3.79 16.85
N PHE A 82 -9.21 2.83 17.48
CA PHE A 82 -8.89 2.33 18.81
C PHE A 82 -7.80 1.27 18.81
N THR A 83 -7.60 0.59 17.67
CA THR A 83 -6.53 -0.39 17.51
C THR A 83 -5.32 0.29 16.86
N ALA A 84 -4.20 0.31 17.57
CA ALA A 84 -2.91 0.59 16.95
C ALA A 84 -2.52 -0.63 16.09
N VAL A 85 -2.80 -0.58 14.79
CA VAL A 85 -2.70 -1.74 13.89
C VAL A 85 -1.30 -2.33 13.83
N ALA A 86 -0.24 -1.52 13.83
CA ALA A 86 1.13 -2.04 13.81
C ALA A 86 1.48 -2.85 15.08
N PRO A 87 1.25 -2.34 16.31
CA PRO A 87 1.33 -3.15 17.53
C PRO A 87 0.42 -4.39 17.53
N TYR A 88 -0.79 -4.30 16.96
CA TYR A 88 -1.65 -5.47 16.83
C TYR A 88 -1.04 -6.56 15.94
N ILE A 89 -0.44 -6.17 14.81
CA ILE A 89 0.30 -7.10 13.93
C ILE A 89 1.51 -7.69 14.67
N ASP A 90 2.24 -6.90 15.45
CA ASP A 90 3.35 -7.39 16.28
C ASP A 90 2.88 -8.40 17.33
N HIS A 91 1.71 -8.17 17.94
CA HIS A 91 1.08 -9.14 18.83
C HIS A 91 0.84 -10.47 18.12
N LEU A 92 0.27 -10.45 16.91
CA LEU A 92 -0.03 -11.65 16.13
C LEU A 92 1.23 -12.41 15.70
N LEU A 93 2.29 -11.69 15.31
CA LEU A 93 3.53 -12.30 14.80
C LEU A 93 4.48 -12.75 15.92
N HIS A 94 4.57 -11.98 17.01
CA HIS A 94 5.62 -12.16 18.02
C HIS A 94 5.10 -12.18 19.46
N GLY A 95 3.80 -12.03 19.70
CA GLY A 95 3.25 -11.95 21.05
C GLY A 95 3.66 -10.68 21.81
N ASN A 96 3.95 -9.57 21.12
CA ASN A 96 4.47 -8.30 21.67
C ASN A 96 5.93 -8.38 22.18
N GLY A 97 6.81 -9.02 21.41
CA GLY A 97 8.24 -9.09 21.71
C GLY A 97 8.90 -7.70 21.72
N THR A 98 9.90 -7.49 22.60
CA THR A 98 10.55 -6.18 22.80
C THR A 98 11.54 -5.78 21.70
N GLN A 99 11.69 -6.57 20.64
CA GLN A 99 12.67 -6.35 19.57
C GLN A 99 12.05 -5.92 18.23
N THR A 100 10.72 -5.74 18.17
CA THR A 100 10.02 -5.29 16.98
C THR A 100 9.88 -3.77 16.97
N LEU A 101 10.19 -3.14 15.84
CA LEU A 101 9.91 -1.74 15.60
C LEU A 101 8.63 -1.61 14.76
N CYS A 102 7.61 -0.96 15.32
CA CYS A 102 6.35 -0.68 14.66
C CYS A 102 6.26 0.80 14.26
N LEU A 103 6.02 1.11 12.99
CA LEU A 103 5.81 2.48 12.51
C LEU A 103 4.54 2.57 11.64
N GLY A 104 3.86 3.71 11.73
CA GLY A 104 2.74 4.07 10.87
C GLY A 104 3.12 5.19 9.89
N VAL A 105 2.70 5.05 8.63
CA VAL A 105 2.74 6.11 7.62
C VAL A 105 1.29 6.41 7.24
N SER A 106 0.74 7.48 7.79
CA SER A 106 -0.68 7.77 7.70
C SER A 106 -0.93 9.12 7.03
N GLN A 107 -2.05 9.23 6.32
CA GLN A 107 -2.59 10.50 5.80
C GLN A 107 -1.67 11.24 4.82
N THR A 108 -0.79 10.52 4.12
CA THR A 108 0.03 11.08 3.01
C THR A 108 -0.50 10.64 1.64
N GLY A 109 -1.77 10.29 1.53
CA GLY A 109 -2.37 9.81 0.28
C GLY A 109 -1.64 8.60 -0.30
N ILE A 110 -1.61 8.53 -1.63
CA ILE A 110 -0.90 7.47 -2.38
C ILE A 110 0.61 7.45 -2.13
N ALA A 111 1.20 8.49 -1.50
CA ALA A 111 2.61 8.50 -1.15
C ALA A 111 2.95 7.52 0.00
N ALA A 112 1.98 7.10 0.83
CA ALA A 112 2.25 6.36 2.06
C ALA A 112 3.06 5.06 1.83
N PRO A 113 2.73 4.21 0.84
CA PRO A 113 3.52 3.00 0.55
C PRO A 113 4.92 3.30 0.01
N PHE A 114 5.07 4.35 -0.81
CA PHE A 114 6.39 4.77 -1.32
C PHE A 114 7.29 5.26 -0.19
N VAL A 115 6.73 6.01 0.76
CA VAL A 115 7.45 6.42 1.98
C VAL A 115 7.80 5.21 2.84
N ALA A 116 6.87 4.26 3.04
CA ALA A 116 7.14 3.03 3.78
C ALA A 116 8.27 2.21 3.15
N LEU A 117 8.33 2.09 1.81
CA LEU A 117 9.44 1.45 1.11
C LEU A 117 10.78 2.15 1.37
N ARG A 118 10.81 3.48 1.39
CA ARG A 118 12.02 4.25 1.72
C ARG A 118 12.47 4.03 3.16
N ILE A 119 11.52 3.95 4.10
CA ILE A 119 11.80 3.64 5.51
C ILE A 119 12.40 2.23 5.59
N ALA A 120 11.74 1.22 5.02
CA ALA A 120 12.25 -0.15 5.02
C ALA A 120 13.67 -0.24 4.43
N ALA A 121 13.92 0.46 3.32
CA ALA A 121 15.24 0.50 2.70
C ALA A 121 16.32 1.10 3.61
N ALA A 122 15.99 2.13 4.39
CA ALA A 122 16.91 2.74 5.36
C ALA A 122 17.25 1.82 6.54
N TYR A 123 16.34 0.91 6.91
CA TYR A 123 16.54 -0.05 7.99
C TYR A 123 17.16 -1.38 7.54
N ALA A 124 17.16 -1.69 6.24
CA ALA A 124 17.63 -2.99 5.73
C ALA A 124 19.08 -3.38 6.09
N GLY A 125 19.93 -2.38 6.39
CA GLY A 125 21.30 -2.60 6.86
C GLY A 125 21.44 -2.87 8.36
N GLN A 126 20.38 -2.63 9.13
CA GLN A 126 20.39 -2.59 10.59
C GLN A 126 19.78 -3.87 11.16
N SER A 127 20.51 -4.55 12.05
CA SER A 127 19.95 -5.66 12.83
C SER A 127 19.18 -5.11 14.03
N PRO A 128 18.00 -5.64 14.38
CA PRO A 128 17.30 -6.79 13.77
C PRO A 128 16.41 -6.44 12.56
N TYR A 129 16.28 -5.16 12.21
CA TYR A 129 15.31 -4.60 11.24
C TYR A 129 15.62 -4.85 9.75
N ARG A 130 16.39 -5.90 9.43
CA ARG A 130 16.79 -6.21 8.04
C ARG A 130 15.62 -6.67 7.18
N ASP A 131 14.70 -7.41 7.80
CA ASP A 131 13.47 -7.91 7.21
C ASP A 131 12.31 -7.02 7.69
N ALA A 132 11.49 -6.53 6.77
CA ALA A 132 10.36 -5.65 7.07
C ALA A 132 9.06 -6.18 6.47
N ALA A 133 7.95 -6.08 7.19
CA ALA A 133 6.61 -6.23 6.62
C ALA A 133 5.97 -4.86 6.43
N ILE A 134 5.56 -4.57 5.20
CA ILE A 134 4.81 -3.36 4.85
C ILE A 134 3.37 -3.77 4.57
N PHE A 135 2.48 -3.39 5.46
CA PHE A 135 1.04 -3.53 5.32
C PHE A 135 0.48 -2.24 4.73
N ILE A 136 -0.10 -2.32 3.55
CA ILE A 136 -0.78 -1.22 2.87
C ILE A 136 -2.26 -1.50 2.99
N LEU A 137 -2.96 -0.70 3.78
CA LEU A 137 -4.33 -0.99 4.19
C LEU A 137 -5.26 0.13 3.73
N GLU A 138 -6.36 -0.28 3.12
CA GLU A 138 -7.34 0.63 2.55
C GLU A 138 -8.74 0.09 2.77
N GLN A 139 -9.62 0.97 3.25
CA GLN A 139 -11.00 0.64 3.51
C GLN A 139 -11.95 1.64 2.86
N ALA A 140 -13.14 1.15 2.54
CA ALA A 140 -14.20 1.87 1.88
C ALA A 140 -15.13 2.63 2.84
N THR A 141 -15.17 2.23 4.12
CA THR A 141 -16.10 2.83 5.08
C THR A 141 -15.51 4.07 5.74
N LEU A 142 -16.06 5.24 5.42
CA LEU A 142 -15.67 6.51 6.02
C LEU A 142 -16.88 7.22 6.64
N PRO A 143 -16.73 7.85 7.82
CA PRO A 143 -17.84 8.57 8.47
C PRO A 143 -18.13 9.93 7.83
N ALA A 144 -17.28 10.42 6.92
CA ALA A 144 -17.47 11.66 6.21
C ALA A 144 -16.72 11.66 4.88
N SER A 145 -17.27 12.41 3.92
CA SER A 145 -16.71 12.60 2.57
C SER A 145 -15.23 13.00 2.59
N ARG A 146 -14.47 12.42 1.66
CA ARG A 146 -13.07 12.70 1.34
C ARG A 146 -12.93 13.04 -0.17
N PRO A 147 -12.46 14.26 -0.51
CA PRO A 147 -12.18 14.64 -1.89
C PRO A 147 -11.26 13.64 -2.58
N GLY A 148 -11.58 13.29 -3.84
CA GLY A 148 -10.79 12.34 -4.65
C GLY A 148 -11.09 10.87 -4.38
N VAL A 149 -11.78 10.53 -3.28
CA VAL A 149 -12.09 9.14 -2.89
C VAL A 149 -13.56 8.81 -3.09
N ASP A 150 -14.47 9.73 -2.74
CA ASP A 150 -15.91 9.48 -2.76
C ASP A 150 -16.51 9.31 -4.16
N ALA A 151 -15.75 9.63 -5.21
CA ALA A 151 -16.18 9.40 -6.59
C ALA A 151 -16.10 7.92 -7.00
N GLY A 152 -15.39 7.09 -6.22
CA GLY A 152 -15.22 5.66 -6.46
C GLY A 152 -15.96 4.80 -5.45
N ASN A 153 -16.48 3.65 -5.91
CA ASN A 153 -16.88 2.56 -5.03
C ASN A 153 -15.61 1.87 -4.49
N LEU A 154 -14.90 2.54 -3.59
CA LEU A 154 -13.67 2.02 -2.99
C LEU A 154 -13.92 0.62 -2.40
N ALA A 155 -12.95 -0.27 -2.54
CA ALA A 155 -13.00 -1.61 -1.96
C ALA A 155 -12.18 -1.68 -0.67
N ASP A 156 -12.56 -2.59 0.24
CA ASP A 156 -11.70 -2.97 1.36
C ASP A 156 -10.60 -3.90 0.86
N THR A 157 -9.38 -3.37 0.78
CA THR A 157 -8.23 -4.05 0.19
C THR A 157 -6.98 -3.89 1.06
N GLY A 158 -6.18 -4.93 1.07
CA GLY A 158 -4.93 -4.98 1.82
C GLY A 158 -3.82 -5.55 0.94
N VAL A 159 -2.62 -5.01 1.09
CA VAL A 159 -1.40 -5.57 0.49
C VAL A 159 -0.34 -5.74 1.56
N LEU A 160 0.28 -6.91 1.58
CA LEU A 160 1.47 -7.18 2.36
C LEU A 160 2.68 -7.29 1.42
N LEU A 161 3.69 -6.48 1.65
CA LEU A 161 5.01 -6.64 1.05
C LEU A 161 5.99 -7.05 2.15
N LEU A 162 6.48 -8.28 2.10
CA LEU A 162 7.53 -8.75 2.99
C LEU A 162 8.89 -8.55 2.32
N THR A 163 9.80 -7.88 3.01
CA THR A 163 11.16 -7.67 2.58
C THR A 163 12.14 -8.52 3.38
N GLY A 164 13.28 -8.84 2.78
CA GLY A 164 14.39 -9.42 3.52
C GLY A 164 15.73 -9.41 2.79
N SER A 165 16.76 -9.83 3.51
CA SER A 165 18.11 -10.10 2.96
C SER A 165 18.30 -11.59 2.68
N GLY A 166 18.77 -11.97 1.49
CA GLY A 166 19.07 -13.36 1.10
C GLY A 166 18.54 -13.75 -0.29
N GLY A 167 19.30 -14.60 -0.99
CA GLY A 167 19.01 -15.03 -2.37
C GLY A 167 17.65 -15.71 -2.52
N GLY A 168 16.86 -15.25 -3.49
CA GLY A 168 15.50 -15.70 -3.75
C GLY A 168 14.43 -14.60 -3.67
N GLY A 169 14.79 -13.38 -3.29
CA GLY A 169 13.84 -12.26 -3.29
C GLY A 169 13.33 -11.92 -4.70
N ARG A 170 12.06 -11.49 -4.80
CA ARG A 170 11.42 -11.11 -6.07
C ARG A 170 11.84 -9.73 -6.55
N HIS A 171 11.97 -8.70 -5.71
CA HIS A 171 12.38 -7.37 -6.19
C HIS A 171 13.11 -6.49 -5.17
N LEU A 172 14.23 -5.85 -5.54
CA LEU A 172 14.93 -4.78 -4.82
C LEU A 172 14.42 -3.42 -5.29
N PRO A 173 14.03 -2.48 -4.40
CA PRO A 173 13.80 -1.10 -4.80
C PRO A 173 15.12 -0.44 -5.20
N LEU A 174 15.25 -0.08 -6.47
CA LEU A 174 16.40 0.65 -7.02
C LEU A 174 16.22 2.16 -6.80
N HIS A 175 15.02 2.65 -7.10
CA HIS A 175 14.67 4.06 -7.00
C HIS A 175 13.25 4.19 -6.46
N VAL A 176 13.05 5.15 -5.56
CA VAL A 176 11.73 5.63 -5.15
C VAL A 176 11.76 7.15 -5.23
N ARG A 177 10.97 7.74 -6.13
CA ARG A 177 11.01 9.17 -6.43
C ARG A 177 9.62 9.79 -6.34
N ARG A 178 9.59 11.05 -5.95
CA ARG A 178 8.44 11.95 -6.11
C ARG A 178 8.71 12.86 -7.30
N ALA A 179 7.70 13.13 -8.10
CA ALA A 179 7.71 14.15 -9.14
C ALA A 179 6.82 15.34 -8.69
N PRO A 180 7.15 16.57 -9.12
CA PRO A 180 6.37 17.76 -8.77
C PRO A 180 5.03 17.85 -9.52
N ASP A 181 4.93 17.22 -10.70
CA ASP A 181 3.74 17.25 -11.55
C ASP A 181 3.68 16.01 -12.46
N ALA A 182 2.53 15.83 -13.14
CA ALA A 182 2.27 14.70 -14.03
C ALA A 182 3.23 14.64 -15.23
N ALA A 183 3.56 15.79 -15.82
CA ALA A 183 4.42 15.85 -16.99
C ALA A 183 5.86 15.45 -16.66
N THR A 184 6.36 15.89 -15.49
CA THR A 184 7.66 15.50 -14.97
C THR A 184 7.68 14.01 -14.63
N LEU A 185 6.61 13.47 -14.03
CA LEU A 185 6.51 12.05 -13.76
C LEU A 185 6.57 11.23 -15.06
N GLU A 186 5.79 11.63 -16.09
CA GLU A 186 5.78 10.95 -17.38
C GLU A 186 7.17 11.00 -18.07
N SER A 187 7.81 12.18 -18.06
CA SER A 187 9.16 12.35 -18.61
C SER A 187 10.16 11.43 -17.93
N LEU A 188 10.15 11.37 -16.59
CA LEU A 188 11.00 10.47 -15.82
C LEU A 188 10.74 8.99 -16.14
N VAL A 189 9.47 8.59 -16.29
CA VAL A 189 9.12 7.22 -16.67
C VAL A 189 9.66 6.89 -18.05
N ARG A 190 9.49 7.77 -19.03
CA ARG A 190 10.01 7.57 -20.40
C ARG A 190 11.54 7.54 -20.44
N GLU A 191 12.21 8.39 -19.66
CA GLU A 191 13.67 8.36 -19.50
C GLU A 191 14.16 7.01 -18.95
N ILE A 192 13.50 6.49 -17.91
CA ILE A 192 13.83 5.19 -17.32
C ILE A 192 13.60 4.05 -18.33
N LEU A 193 12.53 4.11 -19.13
CA LEU A 193 12.24 3.12 -20.16
C LEU A 193 13.22 3.18 -21.34
N ALA A 194 13.84 4.33 -21.60
CA ALA A 194 14.84 4.52 -22.65
C ALA A 194 16.26 4.05 -22.25
N GLN A 195 16.45 3.55 -21.04
CA GLN A 195 17.72 2.96 -20.60
C GLN A 195 18.09 1.73 -21.44
N ALA A 196 19.36 1.32 -21.37
CA ALA A 196 19.87 0.19 -22.14
C ALA A 196 19.05 -1.09 -21.86
N PRO A 197 18.91 -2.00 -22.86
CA PRO A 197 18.31 -3.32 -22.65
C PRO A 197 19.00 -4.04 -21.49
N GLY A 198 18.20 -4.54 -20.54
CA GLY A 198 18.71 -5.11 -19.28
C GLY A 198 18.68 -4.13 -18.11
N ASP A 199 18.66 -2.82 -18.36
CA ASP A 199 18.44 -1.80 -17.33
C ASP A 199 17.03 -1.23 -17.30
N ALA A 200 16.40 -1.12 -18.47
CA ALA A 200 15.01 -0.70 -18.58
C ALA A 200 14.04 -1.68 -17.87
N PRO A 201 12.93 -1.17 -17.27
CA PRO A 201 11.81 -1.98 -16.82
C PRO A 201 11.21 -2.81 -17.96
N GLU A 202 10.85 -4.05 -17.66
CA GLU A 202 10.19 -4.99 -18.58
C GLU A 202 8.66 -4.85 -18.51
N HIS A 203 8.14 -4.25 -17.44
CA HIS A 203 6.72 -4.04 -17.21
C HIS A 203 6.48 -2.73 -16.46
N VAL A 204 5.35 -2.08 -16.74
CA VAL A 204 4.92 -0.87 -16.04
C VAL A 204 3.57 -1.10 -15.37
N ILE A 205 3.45 -0.74 -14.10
CA ILE A 205 2.20 -0.69 -13.35
C ILE A 205 1.86 0.78 -13.12
N LEU A 206 0.72 1.21 -13.64
CA LEU A 206 0.23 2.58 -13.52
C LEU A 206 -0.97 2.65 -12.58
N GLY A 207 -1.00 3.69 -11.74
CA GLY A 207 -2.21 4.12 -11.04
C GLY A 207 -3.34 4.42 -12.01
N HIS A 208 -4.58 4.24 -11.57
CA HIS A 208 -5.75 4.41 -12.45
C HIS A 208 -5.89 5.85 -12.98
N ALA A 209 -5.35 6.83 -12.26
CA ALA A 209 -5.40 8.25 -12.59
C ALA A 209 -4.35 8.66 -13.65
N LEU A 210 -3.45 7.75 -14.06
CA LEU A 210 -2.42 8.00 -15.07
C LEU A 210 -2.89 7.49 -16.45
N PRO A 211 -3.24 8.38 -17.40
CA PRO A 211 -3.82 8.00 -18.69
C PRO A 211 -2.77 7.66 -19.76
N TRP A 212 -1.52 7.39 -19.36
CA TRP A 212 -0.42 7.26 -20.31
C TRP A 212 -0.52 6.01 -21.17
N GLU A 213 -0.26 6.17 -22.46
CA GLU A 213 -0.23 5.11 -23.46
C GLU A 213 1.12 5.11 -24.20
N GLY A 214 1.36 4.06 -24.99
CA GLY A 214 2.52 3.99 -25.89
C GLY A 214 3.86 3.99 -25.15
N LEU A 215 3.96 3.26 -24.03
CA LEU A 215 5.20 3.13 -23.26
C LEU A 215 6.19 2.10 -23.83
N GLY A 216 5.80 1.36 -24.88
CA GLY A 216 6.67 0.40 -25.57
C GLY A 216 6.96 -0.89 -24.78
N VAL A 217 6.40 -1.03 -23.58
CA VAL A 217 6.44 -2.23 -22.74
C VAL A 217 5.03 -2.58 -22.25
N PRO A 218 4.77 -3.83 -21.82
CA PRO A 218 3.49 -4.19 -21.20
C PRO A 218 3.12 -3.27 -20.03
N VAL A 219 1.85 -2.85 -20.00
CA VAL A 219 1.30 -1.95 -18.98
C VAL A 219 0.13 -2.62 -18.28
N THR A 220 0.17 -2.65 -16.95
CA THR A 220 -0.99 -2.99 -16.09
C THR A 220 -1.49 -1.72 -15.43
N ARG A 221 -2.79 -1.45 -15.51
CA ARG A 221 -3.41 -0.35 -14.77
C ARG A 221 -4.04 -0.88 -13.48
N ALA A 222 -3.77 -0.18 -12.38
CA ALA A 222 -4.45 -0.39 -11.12
C ALA A 222 -5.96 -0.16 -11.28
N ARG A 223 -6.74 -0.86 -10.46
CA ARG A 223 -8.20 -0.77 -10.53
C ARG A 223 -8.66 0.58 -9.95
N PRO A 224 -9.71 1.20 -10.51
CA PRO A 224 -10.22 2.48 -9.99
C PRO A 224 -10.97 2.35 -8.66
N ASP A 225 -11.31 1.12 -8.24
CA ASP A 225 -11.88 0.82 -6.92
C ASP A 225 -10.82 0.55 -5.86
N GLN A 226 -9.55 0.81 -6.17
CA GLN A 226 -8.41 0.71 -5.26
C GLN A 226 -7.61 2.00 -5.38
N TYR A 227 -7.49 2.73 -4.28
CA TYR A 227 -6.77 3.99 -4.25
C TYR A 227 -5.30 3.71 -3.87
N THR A 228 -4.92 3.83 -2.61
CA THR A 228 -3.54 3.58 -2.15
C THR A 228 -3.06 2.15 -2.31
N THR A 229 -3.95 1.15 -2.37
CA THR A 229 -3.55 -0.25 -2.56
C THR A 229 -3.41 -0.67 -4.01
N GLY A 230 -3.87 0.14 -4.98
CA GLY A 230 -4.12 -0.30 -6.35
C GLY A 230 -2.88 -0.82 -7.07
N VAL A 231 -1.83 0.00 -7.18
CA VAL A 231 -0.60 -0.39 -7.88
C VAL A 231 0.15 -1.52 -7.17
N TRP A 232 0.01 -1.63 -5.85
CA TRP A 232 0.66 -2.66 -5.05
C TRP A 232 -0.08 -4.01 -5.12
N SER A 233 -1.40 -3.97 -5.26
CA SER A 233 -2.21 -5.16 -5.52
C SER A 233 -1.87 -5.73 -6.90
N ALA A 234 -1.74 -4.86 -7.91
CA ALA A 234 -1.31 -5.24 -9.25
C ALA A 234 0.11 -5.84 -9.24
N LEU A 235 1.03 -5.29 -8.44
CA LEU A 235 2.37 -5.85 -8.25
C LEU A 235 2.32 -7.25 -7.61
N ALA A 236 1.51 -7.43 -6.57
CA ALA A 236 1.37 -8.71 -5.89
C ALA A 236 0.73 -9.79 -6.78
N ALA A 237 -0.12 -9.39 -7.73
CA ALA A 237 -0.80 -10.28 -8.68
C ALA A 237 0.01 -10.60 -9.95
N LEU A 238 1.21 -10.03 -10.10
CA LEU A 238 2.01 -10.21 -11.32
C LEU A 238 2.54 -11.67 -11.42
N ASP A 239 2.13 -12.35 -12.49
CA ASP A 239 2.52 -13.73 -12.81
C ASP A 239 2.68 -13.92 -14.33
N PRO A 240 3.83 -14.43 -14.83
CA PRO A 240 5.07 -14.69 -14.08
C PRO A 240 5.70 -13.40 -13.54
N PRO A 241 6.54 -13.47 -12.48
CA PRO A 241 7.29 -12.32 -12.03
C PRO A 241 8.26 -11.85 -13.12
N VAL A 242 8.34 -10.54 -13.34
CA VAL A 242 9.30 -9.91 -14.27
C VAL A 242 10.56 -9.47 -13.55
N ARG A 243 11.69 -9.36 -14.24
CA ARG A 243 12.94 -9.02 -13.59
C ARG A 243 13.01 -7.54 -13.21
N ARG A 244 12.42 -6.63 -13.97
CA ARG A 244 12.33 -5.21 -13.59
C ARG A 244 10.93 -4.67 -13.85
N VAL A 245 10.31 -4.08 -12.83
CA VAL A 245 8.99 -3.46 -12.91
C VAL A 245 9.06 -2.03 -12.43
N LEU A 246 8.44 -1.12 -13.17
CA LEU A 246 8.21 0.25 -12.75
C LEU A 246 6.79 0.36 -12.24
N VAL A 247 6.63 0.93 -11.05
CA VAL A 247 5.35 1.26 -10.45
C VAL A 247 5.25 2.78 -10.41
N ALA A 248 4.21 3.37 -10.98
CA ALA A 248 3.95 4.80 -10.90
C ALA A 248 2.50 5.06 -10.53
N ASP A 249 2.27 6.05 -9.68
CA ASP A 249 0.93 6.40 -9.20
C ASP A 249 0.80 7.91 -9.04
N ALA A 250 -0.44 8.38 -9.09
CA ALA A 250 -0.78 9.79 -8.97
C ALA A 250 -2.04 9.97 -8.12
N ASP A 251 -1.98 10.93 -7.21
CA ASP A 251 -3.16 11.37 -6.47
C ASP A 251 -3.81 12.54 -7.20
N PRO A 252 -4.98 12.35 -7.83
CA PRO A 252 -5.68 13.45 -8.50
C PRO A 252 -6.18 14.52 -7.53
N GLY A 253 -6.31 14.21 -6.23
CA GLY A 253 -6.77 15.14 -5.20
C GLY A 253 -5.65 15.99 -4.61
N SER A 254 -4.49 15.41 -4.29
CA SER A 254 -3.36 16.13 -3.69
C SER A 254 -2.34 16.64 -4.72
N GLY A 255 -2.36 16.10 -5.95
CA GLY A 255 -1.32 16.36 -6.94
C GLY A 255 0.03 15.73 -6.57
N ASP A 256 0.02 14.62 -5.84
CA ASP A 256 1.22 13.85 -5.56
C ASP A 256 1.50 12.83 -6.66
N TYR A 257 2.74 12.76 -7.10
CA TYR A 257 3.19 11.93 -8.21
C TYR A 257 4.38 11.11 -7.76
N HIS A 258 4.27 9.78 -7.80
CA HIS A 258 5.28 8.89 -7.26
C HIS A 258 5.63 7.78 -8.24
N LEU A 259 6.90 7.36 -8.21
CA LEU A 259 7.34 6.14 -8.87
C LEU A 259 8.30 5.33 -8.02
N ALA A 260 8.32 4.03 -8.26
CA ALA A 260 9.33 3.10 -7.78
C ALA A 260 9.79 2.20 -8.92
N VAL A 261 11.10 1.95 -9.02
CA VAL A 261 11.67 0.92 -9.89
C VAL A 261 12.12 -0.25 -9.01
N LEU A 262 11.60 -1.43 -9.31
CA LEU A 262 11.77 -2.64 -8.53
C LEU A 262 12.43 -3.72 -9.41
N ALA A 263 13.57 -4.28 -8.97
CA ALA A 263 14.35 -5.21 -9.77
C ALA A 263 14.60 -6.54 -9.05
N SER A 264 14.22 -7.67 -9.63
CA SER A 264 14.64 -8.98 -9.17
C SER A 264 16.17 -9.10 -9.18
N PRO A 265 16.77 -9.70 -8.15
CA PRO A 265 18.16 -10.12 -8.25
C PRO A 265 18.28 -11.06 -9.46
N ALA A 266 19.31 -10.83 -10.29
CA ALA A 266 19.59 -11.76 -11.38
C ALA A 266 19.76 -13.15 -10.78
N THR A 267 18.98 -14.12 -11.26
CA THR A 267 19.29 -15.52 -11.03
C THR A 267 20.70 -15.71 -11.58
N ALA A 268 21.66 -16.04 -10.72
CA ALA A 268 22.92 -16.57 -11.20
C ALA A 268 22.55 -17.77 -12.08
N ALA A 269 22.86 -17.70 -13.37
CA ALA A 269 22.74 -18.87 -14.22
C ALA A 269 23.57 -20.00 -13.58
N PRO A 270 23.06 -21.24 -13.56
CA PRO A 270 23.81 -22.38 -13.01
C PRO A 270 25.15 -22.57 -13.73
#